data_AF-A0A971ZCF9-F1
#
_entry.id   AF-A0A971ZCF9-F1
#
_cell.length_a   1.000
_cell.length_b   1.000
_cell.length_c   1.000
_cell.angle_alpha   90.00
_cell.angle_beta   90.00
_cell.angle_gamma   90.00
#
_symmetry.space_group_name_H-M   'P 1'
#
loop_
_entity.id
_entity.type
_entity.pdbx_description
1 polymer ?
#
loop_
_entity_poly.entity_id
_entity_poly.type
_entity_poly.pdbx_seq_one_letter_code
_entity_poly.pdbx_strand_id
1 'polypeptide(L)'
;KDLGQDGNIVEYFQYFANDKLTPHFSEDFAEVTFTLERGDDKSKEPLKISKGEESNFIWSVFYTLLDQVIEVLNVAEPSDRETDQFDQLEYIFIDDPVSSLDDNHLIQLAVDLAETIKLNDSEIKFIITTHNPLFFNILCNEFQSDDRRYIGERRINWKSRWFNKYRLEKSADGTNQLIPHPNDAPFSYHLRLMRILQEAAETGLVEKYHFSFLRNIFEKAATFLGYKRWEMLLPETGPGRPNAYLKRILNFSSHSKHSAEEIAEPGPQDAAMLLFLINHLVAKCGFEQSESWGG
;
A
#
# COMPACT_ATOMS: atom_id res chain seq x y z
N LYS A 1 -0.92 -14.77 25.94
CA LYS A 1 -1.16 -16.19 26.27
C LYS A 1 -2.59 -16.39 26.76
N ASP A 2 -3.06 -15.58 27.71
CA ASP A 2 -4.37 -15.81 28.36
C ASP A 2 -5.59 -15.51 27.47
N LEU A 3 -5.41 -14.72 26.39
CA LEU A 3 -6.48 -14.29 25.49
C LEU A 3 -6.62 -15.15 24.20
N GLY A 4 -5.82 -16.21 24.04
CA GLY A 4 -5.99 -17.22 22.96
C GLY A 4 -5.97 -16.69 21.51
N GLN A 5 -5.20 -15.65 21.23
CA GLN A 5 -5.20 -14.95 19.92
C GLN A 5 -4.34 -15.64 18.84
N ASP A 6 -3.69 -16.76 19.16
CA ASP A 6 -2.85 -17.52 18.21
C ASP A 6 -3.65 -18.01 16.99
N GLY A 7 -4.91 -18.42 17.19
CA GLY A 7 -5.82 -18.78 16.10
C GLY A 7 -6.10 -17.62 15.14
N ASN A 8 -6.40 -16.44 15.67
CA ASN A 8 -6.66 -15.24 14.86
C ASN A 8 -5.42 -14.81 14.06
N ILE A 9 -4.22 -14.91 14.66
CA ILE A 9 -2.97 -14.61 13.95
C ILE A 9 -2.77 -15.59 12.78
N VAL A 10 -3.06 -16.87 12.96
CA VAL A 10 -3.01 -17.89 11.89
C VAL A 10 -3.98 -17.54 10.77
N GLU A 11 -5.23 -17.19 11.10
CA GLU A 11 -6.26 -16.84 10.11
C GLU A 11 -5.86 -15.60 9.28
N TYR A 12 -5.44 -14.52 9.92
CA TYR A 12 -4.97 -13.33 9.21
C TYR A 12 -3.73 -13.61 8.36
N PHE A 13 -2.79 -14.42 8.86
CA PHE A 13 -1.61 -14.77 8.09
C PHE A 13 -1.93 -15.57 6.84
N GLN A 14 -2.81 -16.55 6.96
CA GLN A 14 -3.30 -17.34 5.84
C GLN A 14 -4.05 -16.48 4.82
N TYR A 15 -4.81 -15.49 5.31
CA TYR A 15 -5.52 -14.52 4.47
C TYR A 15 -4.56 -13.62 3.67
N PHE A 16 -3.52 -13.08 4.30
CA PHE A 16 -2.58 -12.15 3.66
C PHE A 16 -1.46 -12.84 2.88
N ALA A 17 -1.15 -14.11 3.14
CA ALA A 17 -0.02 -14.82 2.52
C ALA A 17 -0.46 -16.04 1.72
N ASN A 18 -0.78 -17.14 2.39
CA ASN A 18 -1.07 -18.42 1.76
C ASN A 18 -1.92 -19.27 2.70
N ASP A 19 -3.09 -19.68 2.22
CA ASP A 19 -4.09 -20.46 2.97
C ASP A 19 -3.59 -21.82 3.47
N LYS A 20 -2.47 -22.31 2.95
CA LYS A 20 -1.86 -23.60 3.33
C LYS A 20 -0.64 -23.47 4.22
N LEU A 21 -0.17 -22.25 4.49
CA LEU A 21 1.01 -21.99 5.30
C LEU A 21 0.58 -21.63 6.72
N THR A 22 0.95 -22.47 7.68
CA THR A 22 0.46 -22.36 9.07
C THR A 22 1.62 -22.07 10.02
N PRO A 23 1.59 -20.94 10.77
CA PRO A 23 2.54 -20.66 11.83
C PRO A 23 2.17 -21.45 13.09
N HIS A 24 3.20 -21.93 13.80
CA HIS A 24 3.10 -22.65 15.07
C HIS A 24 4.00 -21.97 16.08
N PHE A 25 3.39 -21.50 17.18
CA PHE A 25 4.09 -20.85 18.28
C PHE A 25 4.64 -21.88 19.26
N SER A 26 5.87 -21.69 19.74
CA SER A 26 6.39 -22.46 20.87
C SER A 26 5.60 -22.17 22.15
N GLU A 27 5.65 -23.07 23.13
CA GLU A 27 4.87 -22.93 24.39
C GLU A 27 5.21 -21.63 25.17
N ASP A 28 6.43 -21.13 24.99
CA ASP A 28 6.95 -19.90 25.57
C ASP A 28 6.86 -18.67 24.65
N PHE A 29 6.32 -18.83 23.43
CA PHE A 29 6.21 -17.80 22.38
C PHE A 29 7.55 -17.18 21.95
N ALA A 30 8.68 -17.83 22.25
CA ALA A 30 10.00 -17.36 21.84
C ALA A 30 10.31 -17.68 20.37
N GLU A 31 9.67 -18.71 19.80
CA GLU A 31 9.92 -19.19 18.45
C GLU A 31 8.62 -19.43 17.69
N VAL A 32 8.65 -19.17 16.39
CA VAL A 32 7.56 -19.49 15.46
C VAL A 32 8.11 -20.37 14.35
N THR A 33 7.47 -21.51 14.12
CA THR A 33 7.79 -22.42 13.02
C THR A 33 6.65 -22.46 12.02
N PHE A 34 6.94 -22.72 10.75
CA PHE A 34 5.93 -22.71 9.70
C PHE A 34 5.83 -24.09 9.06
N THR A 35 4.62 -24.56 8.78
CA THR A 35 4.40 -25.81 8.06
C THR A 35 3.49 -25.57 6.86
N LEU A 36 3.67 -26.36 5.80
CA LEU A 36 2.82 -26.31 4.62
C LEU A 36 1.91 -27.52 4.58
N GLU A 37 0.59 -27.28 4.59
CA GLU A 37 -0.38 -28.35 4.39
C GLU A 37 -0.30 -28.89 2.97
N ARG A 38 0.26 -30.09 2.84
CA ARG A 38 0.13 -30.94 1.66
C ARG A 38 -0.80 -32.09 2.05
N GLY A 39 -1.59 -32.59 1.10
CA GLY A 39 -2.59 -33.66 1.33
C GLY A 39 -2.01 -35.03 1.69
N ASP A 40 -0.78 -35.07 2.19
CA ASP A 40 0.06 -36.23 2.50
C ASP A 40 0.75 -36.00 3.86
N ASP A 41 0.91 -37.07 4.65
CA ASP A 41 1.40 -37.10 6.05
C ASP A 41 2.79 -36.46 6.30
N LYS A 42 3.45 -35.95 5.25
CA LYS A 42 4.69 -35.17 5.30
C LYS A 42 4.48 -33.68 5.58
N SER A 43 3.24 -33.24 5.80
CA SER A 43 2.84 -31.85 6.06
C SER A 43 3.37 -31.21 7.35
N LYS A 44 4.31 -31.86 8.07
CA LYS A 44 4.78 -31.43 9.40
C LYS A 44 6.26 -31.00 9.46
N GLU A 45 6.99 -31.02 8.34
CA GLU A 45 8.37 -30.53 8.35
C GLU A 45 8.40 -28.98 8.34
N PRO A 46 9.26 -28.34 9.18
CA PRO A 46 9.41 -26.90 9.18
C PRO A 46 9.84 -26.37 7.80
N LEU A 47 9.09 -25.38 7.31
CA LEU A 47 9.32 -24.71 6.04
C LEU A 47 9.98 -23.35 6.28
N LYS A 48 11.01 -23.04 5.47
CA LYS A 48 11.52 -21.69 5.37
C LYS A 48 10.56 -20.82 4.54
N ILE A 49 10.14 -19.71 5.11
CA ILE A 49 9.31 -18.71 4.44
C ILE A 49 10.18 -17.63 3.74
N SER A 50 9.59 -16.95 2.77
CA SER A 50 10.16 -15.79 2.10
C SER A 50 10.11 -14.54 2.99
N LYS A 51 10.87 -13.49 2.61
CA LYS A 51 10.84 -12.20 3.32
C LYS A 51 9.48 -11.52 3.27
N GLY A 52 8.73 -11.68 2.17
CA GLY A 52 7.37 -11.16 2.07
C GLY A 52 6.39 -11.89 3.00
N GLU A 53 6.49 -13.21 3.09
CA GLU A 53 5.71 -14.00 4.05
C GLU A 53 6.07 -13.65 5.51
N GLU A 54 7.35 -13.40 5.81
CA GLU A 54 7.76 -12.90 7.13
C GLU A 54 7.10 -11.56 7.46
N SER A 55 7.09 -10.60 6.52
CA SER A 55 6.39 -9.33 6.68
C SER A 55 4.87 -9.51 6.87
N ASN A 56 4.24 -10.39 6.10
CA ASN A 56 2.80 -10.68 6.23
C ASN A 56 2.48 -11.31 7.60
N PHE A 57 3.36 -12.18 8.12
CA PHE A 57 3.20 -12.77 9.45
C PHE A 57 3.27 -11.70 10.54
N ILE A 58 4.30 -10.84 10.50
CA ILE A 58 4.43 -9.71 11.44
C ILE A 58 3.18 -8.84 11.38
N TRP A 59 2.70 -8.54 10.17
CA TRP A 59 1.49 -7.75 10.01
C TRP A 59 0.25 -8.43 10.60
N SER A 60 0.12 -9.74 10.47
CA SER A 60 -1.00 -10.51 11.02
C SER A 60 -1.05 -10.46 12.55
N VAL A 61 0.12 -10.41 13.21
CA VAL A 61 0.22 -10.17 14.65
C VAL A 61 -0.28 -8.78 15.01
N PHE A 62 0.18 -7.74 14.30
CA PHE A 62 -0.28 -6.36 14.54
C PHE A 62 -1.78 -6.20 14.28
N TYR A 63 -2.29 -6.79 13.21
CA TYR A 63 -3.70 -6.72 12.86
C TYR A 63 -4.57 -7.38 13.94
N THR A 64 -4.17 -8.55 14.43
CA THR A 64 -4.85 -9.21 15.56
C THR A 64 -4.87 -8.34 16.81
N LEU A 65 -3.74 -7.67 17.11
CA LEU A 65 -3.67 -6.74 18.23
C LEU A 65 -4.58 -5.52 18.05
N LEU A 66 -4.60 -4.93 16.85
CA LEU A 66 -5.48 -3.80 16.53
C LEU A 66 -6.95 -4.19 16.69
N ASP A 67 -7.33 -5.35 16.17
CA ASP A 67 -8.70 -5.83 16.25
C ASP A 67 -9.11 -6.06 17.71
N GLN A 68 -8.24 -6.72 18.49
CA GLN A 68 -8.46 -6.94 19.91
C GLN A 68 -8.60 -5.63 20.71
N VAL A 69 -7.74 -4.64 20.46
CA VAL A 69 -7.83 -3.32 21.10
C VAL A 69 -9.19 -2.68 20.81
N ILE A 70 -9.64 -2.74 19.56
CA ILE A 70 -10.93 -2.19 19.15
C ILE A 70 -12.09 -2.94 19.81
N GLU A 71 -12.07 -4.27 19.79
CA GLU A 71 -13.12 -5.09 20.40
C GLU A 71 -13.27 -4.81 21.89
N VAL A 72 -12.15 -4.77 22.63
CA VAL A 72 -12.15 -4.49 24.07
C VAL A 72 -12.67 -3.08 24.35
N LEU A 73 -12.21 -2.07 23.61
CA LEU A 73 -12.55 -0.67 23.91
C LEU A 73 -13.92 -0.24 23.38
N ASN A 74 -14.48 -0.98 22.43
CA ASN A 74 -15.87 -0.81 22.01
C ASN A 74 -16.87 -1.26 23.10
N VAL A 75 -16.44 -2.07 24.08
CA VAL A 75 -17.27 -2.37 25.26
C VAL A 75 -17.38 -1.10 26.11
N ALA A 76 -18.62 -0.61 26.21
CA ALA A 76 -18.94 0.68 26.83
C ALA A 76 -18.61 0.72 28.33
N GLU A 77 -18.93 -0.35 29.07
CA GLU A 77 -18.68 -0.46 30.50
C GLU A 77 -17.30 -1.08 30.75
N PRO A 78 -16.34 -0.36 31.37
CA PRO A 78 -14.99 -0.90 31.61
C PRO A 78 -14.98 -2.19 32.44
N SER A 79 -15.98 -2.39 33.32
CA SER A 79 -16.11 -3.61 34.11
C SER A 79 -16.46 -4.85 33.30
N ASP A 80 -17.02 -4.68 32.10
CA ASP A 80 -17.45 -5.76 31.21
C ASP A 80 -16.37 -6.09 30.16
N ARG A 81 -15.26 -5.36 30.17
CA ARG A 81 -14.11 -5.60 29.29
C ARG A 81 -13.39 -6.88 29.69
N GLU A 82 -12.88 -7.58 28.68
CA GLU A 82 -12.04 -8.77 28.90
C GLU A 82 -10.70 -8.41 29.59
N THR A 83 -10.21 -7.20 29.39
CA THR A 83 -8.97 -6.68 30.00
C THR A 83 -9.03 -5.16 30.14
N ASP A 84 -8.37 -4.62 31.17
CA ASP A 84 -8.22 -3.18 31.42
C ASP A 84 -6.91 -2.60 30.84
N GLN A 85 -6.06 -3.45 30.26
CA GLN A 85 -4.72 -3.05 29.78
C GLN A 85 -4.75 -2.00 28.66
N PHE A 86 -5.86 -1.88 27.95
CA PHE A 86 -6.03 -0.93 26.84
C PHE A 86 -6.73 0.37 27.26
N ASP A 87 -7.23 0.47 28.50
CA ASP A 87 -8.08 1.58 28.94
C ASP A 87 -7.40 2.95 28.88
N GLN A 88 -6.06 2.97 28.98
CA GLN A 88 -5.25 4.19 28.92
C GLN A 88 -4.72 4.50 27.51
N LEU A 89 -5.05 3.67 26.51
CA LEU A 89 -4.58 3.87 25.16
C LEU A 89 -5.36 5.01 24.50
N GLU A 90 -4.65 6.06 24.09
CA GLU A 90 -5.24 7.23 23.43
C GLU A 90 -4.96 7.25 21.92
N TYR A 91 -3.81 6.71 21.52
CA TYR A 91 -3.30 6.78 20.15
C TYR A 91 -2.71 5.46 19.69
N ILE A 92 -2.97 5.11 18.44
CA ILE A 92 -2.30 4.05 17.70
C ILE A 92 -1.56 4.70 16.55
N PHE A 93 -0.23 4.54 16.52
CA PHE A 93 0.64 5.07 15.48
C PHE A 93 1.14 3.94 14.59
N ILE A 94 0.85 4.03 13.29
CA ILE A 94 1.24 3.03 12.28
C ILE A 94 2.19 3.73 11.31
N ASP A 95 3.48 3.36 11.38
CA ASP A 95 4.50 3.89 10.48
C ASP A 95 4.74 2.97 9.30
N ASP A 96 4.37 3.46 8.13
CA ASP A 96 4.63 2.88 6.83
C ASP A 96 4.36 1.37 6.72
N PRO A 97 3.08 0.94 6.81
CA PRO A 97 2.71 -0.46 6.95
C PRO A 97 2.96 -1.32 5.69
N VAL A 98 3.53 -0.76 4.61
CA VAL A 98 3.54 -1.38 3.27
C VAL A 98 4.93 -1.63 2.68
N SER A 99 5.96 -1.74 3.51
CA SER A 99 7.30 -2.05 3.04
C SER A 99 7.33 -3.41 2.31
N SER A 100 7.80 -3.43 1.06
CA SER A 100 8.09 -4.65 0.28
C SER A 100 6.88 -5.49 -0.19
N LEU A 101 5.68 -4.93 -0.20
CA LEU A 101 4.47 -5.58 -0.73
C LEU A 101 4.26 -5.31 -2.23
N ASP A 102 3.62 -6.25 -2.94
CA ASP A 102 3.14 -5.98 -4.30
C ASP A 102 1.82 -5.18 -4.28
N ASP A 103 1.45 -4.59 -5.42
CA ASP A 103 0.30 -3.68 -5.52
C ASP A 103 -1.02 -4.32 -5.08
N ASN A 104 -1.22 -5.63 -5.30
CA ASN A 104 -2.46 -6.30 -4.91
C ASN A 104 -2.55 -6.49 -3.40
N HIS A 105 -1.45 -6.94 -2.78
CA HIS A 105 -1.39 -7.10 -1.32
C HIS A 105 -1.46 -5.74 -0.62
N LEU A 106 -0.84 -4.71 -1.20
CA LEU A 106 -0.96 -3.33 -0.71
C LEU A 106 -2.39 -2.82 -0.73
N ILE A 107 -3.13 -3.05 -1.84
CA ILE A 107 -4.53 -2.65 -1.94
C ILE A 107 -5.36 -3.35 -0.87
N GLN A 108 -5.22 -4.67 -0.75
CA GLN A 108 -5.95 -5.47 0.22
C GLN A 108 -5.71 -4.96 1.65
N LEU A 109 -4.43 -4.82 2.02
CA LEU A 109 -4.01 -4.27 3.30
C LEU A 109 -4.61 -2.90 3.61
N ALA A 110 -4.63 -1.99 2.63
CA ALA A 110 -5.16 -0.65 2.80
C ALA A 110 -6.67 -0.66 3.09
N VAL A 111 -7.41 -1.51 2.37
CA VAL A 111 -8.86 -1.68 2.55
C VAL A 111 -9.15 -2.29 3.91
N ASP A 112 -8.48 -3.38 4.27
CA ASP A 112 -8.70 -4.10 5.53
C ASP A 112 -8.35 -3.24 6.76
N LEU A 113 -7.24 -2.50 6.69
CA LEU A 113 -6.87 -1.54 7.74
C LEU A 113 -7.93 -0.43 7.87
N ALA A 114 -8.44 0.09 6.76
CA ALA A 114 -9.48 1.11 6.81
C ALA A 114 -10.79 0.58 7.40
N GLU A 115 -11.21 -0.63 7.02
CA GLU A 115 -12.39 -1.28 7.59
C GLU A 115 -12.23 -1.53 9.09
N THR A 116 -11.08 -2.01 9.53
CA THR A 116 -10.76 -2.20 10.96
C THR A 116 -10.87 -0.89 11.73
N ILE A 117 -10.26 0.19 11.24
CA ILE A 117 -10.34 1.51 11.88
C ILE A 117 -11.79 2.02 11.93
N LYS A 118 -12.59 1.77 10.89
CA LYS A 118 -14.01 2.16 10.85
C LYS A 118 -14.89 1.38 11.83
N LEU A 119 -14.43 0.24 12.33
CA LEU A 119 -15.10 -0.56 13.37
C LEU A 119 -14.83 -0.02 14.79
N ASN A 120 -13.91 0.92 14.95
CA ASN A 120 -13.67 1.58 16.23
C ASN A 120 -14.81 2.56 16.56
N ASP A 121 -15.54 2.26 17.63
CA ASP A 121 -16.55 3.12 18.25
C ASP A 121 -16.01 3.82 19.52
N SER A 122 -14.75 3.55 19.91
CA SER A 122 -14.06 4.19 21.03
C SER A 122 -13.42 5.54 20.66
N GLU A 123 -12.89 6.25 21.66
CA GLU A 123 -12.21 7.54 21.50
C GLU A 123 -10.74 7.44 21.02
N ILE A 124 -10.23 6.22 20.78
CA ILE A 124 -8.86 6.02 20.26
C ILE A 124 -8.67 6.73 18.92
N LYS A 125 -7.51 7.34 18.76
CA LYS A 125 -7.10 8.01 17.52
C LYS A 125 -6.04 7.22 16.78
N PHE A 126 -6.24 7.05 15.49
CA PHE A 126 -5.28 6.40 14.60
C PHE A 126 -4.47 7.46 13.86
N ILE A 127 -3.15 7.30 13.85
CA ILE A 127 -2.23 8.12 13.08
C ILE A 127 -1.45 7.18 12.17
N ILE A 128 -1.59 7.36 10.86
CA ILE A 128 -0.93 6.54 9.85
C ILE A 128 0.02 7.42 9.05
N THR A 129 1.29 7.02 8.99
CA THR A 129 2.28 7.60 8.09
C THR A 129 2.61 6.60 7.00
N THR A 130 2.87 7.08 5.78
CA THR A 130 3.37 6.24 4.69
C THR A 130 4.12 7.08 3.69
N HIS A 131 5.14 6.50 3.07
CA HIS A 131 5.78 7.10 1.90
C HIS A 131 5.09 6.66 0.59
N ASN A 132 4.30 5.59 0.63
CA ASN A 132 3.67 4.98 -0.54
C ASN A 132 2.41 5.76 -0.98
N PRO A 133 2.45 6.39 -2.16
CA PRO A 133 1.32 7.21 -2.61
C PRO A 133 0.08 6.39 -2.99
N LEU A 134 0.20 5.13 -3.43
CA LEU A 134 -0.97 4.28 -3.72
C LEU A 134 -1.73 3.98 -2.43
N PHE A 135 -1.02 3.56 -1.39
CA PHE A 135 -1.60 3.27 -0.08
C PHE A 135 -2.33 4.48 0.51
N PHE A 136 -1.66 5.63 0.51
CA PHE A 136 -2.25 6.90 0.94
C PHE A 136 -3.56 7.23 0.21
N ASN A 137 -3.61 7.00 -1.11
CA ASN A 137 -4.79 7.30 -1.91
C ASN A 137 -5.96 6.38 -1.60
N ILE A 138 -5.69 5.09 -1.38
CA ILE A 138 -6.74 4.13 -1.01
C ILE A 138 -7.32 4.53 0.34
N LEU A 139 -6.49 4.80 1.35
CA LEU A 139 -6.96 5.27 2.66
C LEU A 139 -7.77 6.57 2.54
N CYS A 140 -7.31 7.54 1.75
CA CYS A 140 -8.08 8.77 1.51
C CYS A 140 -9.47 8.45 0.94
N ASN A 141 -9.55 7.55 -0.05
CA ASN A 141 -10.81 7.17 -0.66
C ASN A 141 -11.72 6.42 0.31
N GLU A 142 -11.15 5.56 1.15
CA GLU A 142 -11.89 4.80 2.15
C GLU A 142 -12.47 5.71 3.24
N PHE A 143 -11.74 6.73 3.68
CA PHE A 143 -12.14 7.57 4.80
C PHE A 143 -12.91 8.86 4.42
N GLN A 144 -12.88 9.29 3.15
CA GLN A 144 -13.49 10.57 2.72
C GLN A 144 -15.03 10.58 2.72
N SER A 145 -15.69 9.43 2.85
CA SER A 145 -17.16 9.32 2.85
C SER A 145 -17.66 8.72 4.15
N ASP A 146 -18.86 9.13 4.58
CA ASP A 146 -19.57 8.46 5.67
C ASP A 146 -19.81 6.99 5.30
N ASP A 147 -19.64 6.08 6.27
CA ASP A 147 -19.90 4.65 6.08
C ASP A 147 -20.78 4.12 7.22
N ARG A 148 -21.86 3.46 6.84
CA ARG A 148 -22.88 2.92 7.76
C ARG A 148 -23.35 1.58 7.26
N ARG A 149 -22.56 0.55 7.55
CA ARG A 149 -22.78 -0.83 7.11
C ARG A 149 -22.45 -1.78 8.25
N TYR A 150 -22.67 -3.07 8.01
CA TYR A 150 -22.23 -4.15 8.88
C TYR A 150 -21.17 -4.98 8.17
N ILE A 151 -20.19 -5.46 8.93
CA ILE A 151 -19.23 -6.49 8.53
C ILE A 151 -19.44 -7.67 9.48
N GLY A 152 -20.07 -8.73 8.99
CA GLY A 152 -20.59 -9.79 9.84
C GLY A 152 -21.59 -9.22 10.87
N GLU A 153 -21.31 -9.44 12.15
CA GLU A 153 -22.12 -8.95 13.27
C GLU A 153 -21.67 -7.56 13.78
N ARG A 154 -20.52 -7.05 13.29
CA ARG A 154 -19.95 -5.79 13.75
C ARG A 154 -20.48 -4.62 12.93
N ARG A 155 -20.79 -3.51 13.60
CA ARG A 155 -21.35 -2.32 12.98
C ARG A 155 -20.26 -1.30 12.69
N ILE A 156 -20.29 -0.72 11.48
CA ILE A 156 -19.52 0.47 11.13
C ILE A 156 -20.43 1.71 11.23
N ASN A 157 -19.93 2.77 11.85
CA ASN A 157 -20.60 4.07 11.90
C ASN A 157 -19.62 5.23 11.69
N TRP A 158 -18.84 5.13 10.61
CA TRP A 158 -17.83 6.11 10.26
C TRP A 158 -18.42 7.44 9.80
N LYS A 159 -17.77 8.54 10.21
CA LYS A 159 -18.06 9.90 9.74
C LYS A 159 -16.83 10.49 9.07
N SER A 160 -16.98 10.96 7.83
CA SER A 160 -15.87 11.51 7.05
C SER A 160 -15.17 12.69 7.73
N ARG A 161 -15.90 13.45 8.55
CA ARG A 161 -15.36 14.56 9.37
C ARG A 161 -14.30 14.14 10.40
N TRP A 162 -14.20 12.85 10.72
CA TRP A 162 -13.16 12.32 11.63
C TRP A 162 -11.82 12.12 10.91
N PHE A 163 -11.84 12.07 9.58
CA PHE A 163 -10.65 11.94 8.77
C PHE A 163 -9.95 13.29 8.58
N ASN A 164 -8.64 13.32 8.78
CA ASN A 164 -7.78 14.42 8.38
C ASN A 164 -6.56 13.87 7.63
N LYS A 165 -6.14 14.57 6.57
CA LYS A 165 -5.00 14.18 5.74
C LYS A 165 -3.99 15.31 5.65
N TYR A 166 -2.73 14.94 5.73
CA TYR A 166 -1.60 15.88 5.75
C TYR A 166 -0.49 15.38 4.85
N ARG A 167 0.34 16.32 4.37
CA ARG A 167 1.60 16.04 3.69
C ARG A 167 2.74 16.59 4.53
N LEU A 168 3.70 15.74 4.86
CA LEU A 168 4.95 16.16 5.48
C LEU A 168 5.92 16.58 4.37
N GLU A 169 6.38 17.82 4.41
CA GLU A 169 7.38 18.37 3.50
C GLU A 169 8.65 18.75 4.24
N LYS A 170 9.79 18.48 3.63
CA LYS A 170 11.09 18.97 4.08
C LYS A 170 11.50 20.15 3.20
N SER A 171 11.65 21.31 3.82
CA SER A 171 12.10 22.53 3.18
C SER A 171 13.60 22.49 2.91
N ALA A 172 14.07 23.32 1.96
CA ALA A 172 15.49 23.39 1.58
C ALA A 172 16.41 23.85 2.72
N ASP A 173 15.86 24.57 3.71
CA ASP A 173 16.56 24.99 4.93
C ASP A 173 16.65 23.89 6.02
N GLY A 174 16.10 22.70 5.73
CA GLY A 174 16.07 21.56 6.64
C GLY A 174 14.89 21.55 7.62
N THR A 175 13.97 22.52 7.55
CA THR A 175 12.76 22.52 8.37
C THR A 175 11.70 21.58 7.80
N ASN A 176 10.87 20.99 8.68
CA ASN A 176 9.76 20.13 8.27
C ASN A 176 8.43 20.87 8.49
N GLN A 177 7.51 20.77 7.53
CA GLN A 177 6.17 21.34 7.63
C GLN A 177 5.11 20.28 7.34
N LEU A 178 4.08 20.25 8.18
CA LEU A 178 2.92 19.38 7.99
C LEU A 178 1.78 20.22 7.40
N ILE A 179 1.51 20.00 6.11
CA ILE A 179 0.56 20.81 5.35
C ILE A 179 -0.77 20.06 5.25
N PRO A 180 -1.91 20.64 5.71
CA PRO A 180 -3.23 20.07 5.50
C PRO A 180 -3.50 19.89 4.00
N HIS A 181 -3.92 18.71 3.60
CA HIS A 181 -4.23 18.44 2.19
C HIS A 181 -5.71 18.75 1.92
N PRO A 182 -6.04 19.64 0.96
CA PRO A 182 -7.43 19.99 0.66
C PRO A 182 -8.25 18.78 0.16
N ASN A 183 -9.55 18.82 0.39
CA ASN A 183 -10.50 17.75 0.05
C ASN A 183 -10.87 17.70 -1.45
N ASP A 184 -10.57 18.75 -2.22
CA ASP A 184 -11.12 18.94 -3.58
C ASP A 184 -10.42 18.15 -4.69
N ALA A 185 -9.33 17.44 -4.37
CA ALA A 185 -8.82 16.41 -5.23
C ALA A 185 -8.30 15.26 -4.38
N PRO A 186 -8.78 14.00 -4.57
CA PRO A 186 -7.95 12.86 -4.19
C PRO A 186 -6.62 13.11 -4.87
N PHE A 187 -5.53 13.06 -4.10
CA PHE A 187 -4.21 13.33 -4.59
C PHE A 187 -4.08 12.65 -5.94
N SER A 188 -3.90 13.43 -7.00
CA SER A 188 -3.85 12.87 -8.34
C SER A 188 -2.59 12.04 -8.39
N TYR A 189 -2.71 10.77 -8.00
CA TYR A 189 -1.63 9.80 -7.85
C TYR A 189 -0.73 9.89 -9.07
N HIS A 190 -1.40 9.90 -10.22
CA HIS A 190 -0.82 10.04 -11.53
C HIS A 190 -0.08 11.37 -11.72
N LEU A 191 -0.56 12.52 -11.23
CA LEU A 191 0.20 13.78 -11.29
C LEU A 191 1.46 13.75 -10.40
N ARG A 192 1.41 13.13 -9.21
CA ARG A 192 2.62 12.99 -8.38
C ARG A 192 3.62 12.03 -9.01
N LEU A 193 3.16 10.87 -9.44
CA LEU A 193 3.98 9.92 -10.19
C LEU A 193 4.60 10.61 -11.40
N MET A 194 3.83 11.42 -12.12
CA MET A 194 4.32 12.21 -13.25
C MET A 194 5.41 13.20 -12.83
N ARG A 195 5.23 13.90 -11.70
CA ARG A 195 6.24 14.84 -11.18
C ARG A 195 7.54 14.14 -10.78
N ILE A 196 7.45 12.98 -10.12
CA ILE A 196 8.63 12.16 -9.78
C ILE A 196 9.35 11.71 -11.05
N LEU A 197 8.60 11.25 -12.06
CA LEU A 197 9.17 10.87 -13.36
C LEU A 197 9.81 12.05 -14.09
N GLN A 198 9.20 13.24 -14.03
CA GLN A 198 9.78 14.46 -14.61
C GLN A 198 11.07 14.88 -13.90
N GLU A 199 11.11 14.83 -12.57
CA GLU A 199 12.32 15.12 -11.80
C GLU A 199 13.45 14.12 -12.12
N ALA A 200 13.13 12.83 -12.27
CA ALA A 200 14.08 11.82 -12.75
C ALA A 200 14.55 12.12 -14.18
N ALA A 201 13.67 12.66 -15.03
CA ALA A 201 14.02 13.07 -16.39
C ALA A 201 14.95 14.28 -16.45
N GLU A 202 14.77 15.24 -15.54
CA GLU A 202 15.57 16.46 -15.44
C GLU A 202 16.95 16.20 -14.80
N THR A 203 16.98 15.39 -13.73
CA THR A 203 18.21 15.10 -12.98
C THR A 203 19.03 13.96 -13.59
N GLY A 204 18.41 13.11 -14.41
CA GLY A 204 19.00 11.88 -14.93
C GLY A 204 19.14 10.77 -13.88
N LEU A 205 18.68 11.00 -12.65
CA LEU A 205 18.71 10.02 -11.57
C LEU A 205 17.51 9.08 -11.70
N VAL A 206 17.77 7.87 -12.20
CA VAL A 206 16.73 6.88 -12.45
C VAL A 206 16.87 5.70 -11.51
N GLU A 207 15.78 5.34 -10.84
CA GLU A 207 15.67 4.15 -10.00
C GLU A 207 14.68 3.14 -10.60
N LYS A 208 14.82 1.86 -10.24
CA LYS A 208 14.00 0.76 -10.82
C LYS A 208 12.49 0.95 -10.61
N TYR A 209 12.06 1.53 -9.49
CA TYR A 209 10.63 1.74 -9.24
C TYR A 209 9.99 2.76 -10.21
N HIS A 210 10.78 3.62 -10.86
CA HIS A 210 10.25 4.54 -11.87
C HIS A 210 9.60 3.81 -13.06
N PHE A 211 10.03 2.58 -13.38
CA PHE A 211 9.38 1.75 -14.40
C PHE A 211 7.93 1.43 -14.05
N SER A 212 7.66 1.09 -12.78
CA SER A 212 6.32 0.81 -12.27
C SER A 212 5.45 2.07 -12.28
N PHE A 213 6.02 3.23 -11.94
CA PHE A 213 5.30 4.50 -12.00
C PHE A 213 4.91 4.86 -13.44
N LEU A 214 5.85 4.79 -14.36
CA LEU A 214 5.62 5.07 -15.78
C LEU A 214 4.55 4.12 -16.36
N ARG A 215 4.62 2.83 -16.00
CA ARG A 215 3.63 1.82 -16.39
C ARG A 215 2.22 2.18 -15.91
N ASN A 216 2.09 2.59 -14.64
CA ASN A 216 0.84 3.06 -14.05
C ASN A 216 0.24 4.27 -14.79
N ILE A 217 1.08 5.26 -15.15
CA ILE A 217 0.61 6.42 -15.92
C ILE A 217 0.09 5.99 -17.29
N PHE A 218 0.81 5.12 -17.99
CA PHE A 218 0.34 4.63 -19.29
C PHE A 218 -1.01 3.92 -19.21
N GLU A 219 -1.30 3.19 -18.13
CA GLU A 219 -2.63 2.56 -17.95
C GLU A 219 -3.73 3.60 -17.79
N LYS A 220 -3.52 4.55 -16.86
CA LYS A 220 -4.51 5.58 -16.58
C LYS A 220 -4.75 6.48 -17.80
N ALA A 221 -3.69 6.88 -18.48
CA ALA A 221 -3.77 7.66 -19.71
C ALA A 221 -4.51 6.88 -20.81
N ALA A 222 -4.27 5.58 -20.95
CA ALA A 222 -4.94 4.77 -21.95
C ALA A 222 -6.43 4.62 -21.67
N THR A 223 -6.81 4.38 -20.42
CA THR A 223 -8.22 4.38 -19.99
C THR A 223 -8.88 5.72 -20.29
N PHE A 224 -8.22 6.83 -19.93
CA PHE A 224 -8.76 8.18 -20.14
C PHE A 224 -8.94 8.52 -21.63
N LEU A 225 -7.98 8.13 -22.47
CA LEU A 225 -8.00 8.38 -23.92
C LEU A 225 -8.81 7.34 -24.72
N GLY A 226 -9.46 6.37 -24.05
CA GLY A 226 -10.31 5.37 -24.70
C GLY A 226 -9.57 4.22 -25.39
N TYR A 227 -8.28 4.01 -25.11
CA TYR A 227 -7.53 2.87 -25.63
C TYR A 227 -7.84 1.61 -24.81
N LYS A 228 -8.12 0.49 -25.49
CA LYS A 228 -8.30 -0.83 -24.84
C LYS A 228 -7.03 -1.37 -24.16
N ARG A 229 -5.88 -0.80 -24.51
CA ARG A 229 -4.55 -1.33 -24.24
C ARG A 229 -3.57 -0.19 -24.08
N TRP A 230 -2.89 -0.13 -22.94
CA TRP A 230 -1.90 0.90 -22.65
C TRP A 230 -0.74 0.92 -23.65
N GLU A 231 -0.41 -0.23 -24.24
CA GLU A 231 0.72 -0.34 -25.18
C GLU A 231 0.52 0.56 -26.40
N MET A 232 -0.73 0.90 -26.75
CA MET A 232 -1.07 1.80 -27.84
C MET A 232 -0.55 3.22 -27.62
N LEU A 233 -0.16 3.57 -26.39
CA LEU A 233 0.46 4.85 -26.08
C LEU A 233 1.97 4.86 -26.34
N LEU A 234 2.63 3.70 -26.47
CA LEU A 234 4.05 3.61 -26.76
C LEU A 234 4.43 4.22 -28.11
N PRO A 235 5.71 4.60 -28.30
CA PRO A 235 6.24 4.95 -29.61
C PRO A 235 5.92 3.88 -30.64
N GLU A 236 5.52 4.29 -31.84
CA GLU A 236 5.18 3.37 -32.92
C GLU A 236 6.44 2.95 -33.68
N THR A 237 6.54 1.66 -34.03
CA THR A 237 7.59 1.14 -34.94
C THR A 237 7.11 1.04 -36.39
N GLY A 238 5.90 1.54 -36.66
CA GLY A 238 5.19 1.52 -37.94
C GLY A 238 3.70 1.82 -37.72
N PRO A 239 2.91 2.06 -38.78
CA PRO A 239 1.56 2.60 -38.64
C PRO A 239 0.66 1.76 -37.72
N GLY A 240 0.28 2.33 -36.57
CA GLY A 240 -0.59 1.68 -35.58
C GLY A 240 0.01 0.47 -34.89
N ARG A 241 1.34 0.27 -34.99
CA ARG A 241 2.05 -0.84 -34.33
C ARG A 241 2.89 -0.31 -33.18
N PRO A 242 2.47 -0.53 -31.93
CA PRO A 242 3.25 -0.13 -30.77
C PRO A 242 4.55 -0.94 -30.70
N ASN A 243 5.62 -0.30 -30.21
CA ASN A 243 6.94 -0.90 -30.13
C ASN A 243 6.95 -2.14 -29.20
N ALA A 244 7.08 -3.33 -29.79
CA ALA A 244 7.06 -4.60 -29.07
C ALA A 244 8.25 -4.78 -28.12
N TYR A 245 9.39 -4.16 -28.41
CA TYR A 245 10.56 -4.18 -27.55
C TYR A 245 10.31 -3.34 -26.28
N LEU A 246 9.85 -2.10 -26.43
CA LEU A 246 9.52 -1.22 -25.28
C LEU A 246 8.43 -1.82 -24.39
N LYS A 247 7.41 -2.44 -25.01
CA LYS A 247 6.40 -3.21 -24.29
C LYS A 247 7.02 -4.30 -23.41
N ARG A 248 7.93 -5.10 -23.98
CA ARG A 248 8.54 -6.24 -23.28
C ARG A 248 9.39 -5.77 -22.12
N ILE A 249 10.18 -4.71 -22.30
CA ILE A 249 11.00 -4.16 -21.21
C ILE A 249 10.10 -3.56 -20.13
N LEU A 250 9.12 -2.72 -20.46
CA LEU A 250 8.22 -2.17 -19.45
C LEU A 250 7.51 -3.25 -18.65
N ASN A 251 7.04 -4.32 -19.29
CA ASN A 251 6.45 -5.45 -18.55
C ASN A 251 7.48 -6.15 -17.66
N PHE A 252 8.70 -6.37 -18.15
CA PHE A 252 9.74 -7.07 -17.37
C PHE A 252 10.25 -6.22 -16.20
N SER A 253 10.51 -4.94 -16.42
CA SER A 253 11.06 -4.01 -15.43
C SER A 253 10.00 -3.46 -14.46
N SER A 254 8.71 -3.53 -14.79
CA SER A 254 7.62 -3.24 -13.84
C SER A 254 7.18 -4.48 -13.05
N HIS A 255 7.46 -5.69 -13.56
CA HIS A 255 7.09 -6.96 -12.92
C HIS A 255 8.32 -7.79 -12.51
N SER A 256 9.51 -7.19 -12.43
CA SER A 256 10.68 -7.86 -11.86
C SER A 256 10.37 -8.09 -10.39
N LYS A 257 9.76 -9.24 -10.12
CA LYS A 257 9.44 -9.76 -8.80
C LYS A 257 10.73 -9.70 -7.99
N HIS A 258 10.62 -8.99 -6.86
CA HIS A 258 11.67 -8.75 -5.88
C HIS A 258 12.63 -7.63 -6.26
N SER A 259 12.29 -6.41 -5.80
CA SER A 259 13.29 -5.56 -5.16
C SER A 259 12.72 -4.24 -4.62
N ALA A 260 12.02 -4.32 -3.49
CA ALA A 260 12.04 -3.19 -2.55
C ALA A 260 13.46 -2.97 -1.94
N GLU A 261 14.38 -3.92 -2.15
CA GLU A 261 15.78 -3.87 -1.69
C GLU A 261 16.82 -3.61 -2.79
N GLU A 262 16.45 -3.49 -4.07
CA GLU A 262 17.41 -3.04 -5.10
C GLU A 262 17.31 -1.54 -5.22
N ILE A 263 18.02 -0.87 -4.32
CA ILE A 263 18.68 0.42 -4.58
C ILE A 263 19.80 0.18 -5.62
N ALA A 264 19.48 -0.52 -6.71
CA ALA A 264 20.40 -0.76 -7.81
C ALA A 264 19.90 0.09 -8.96
N GLU A 265 20.73 1.07 -9.34
CA GLU A 265 20.53 1.84 -10.56
C GLU A 265 20.25 0.86 -11.72
N PRO A 266 19.24 1.14 -12.55
CA PRO A 266 19.02 0.36 -13.76
C PRO A 266 20.25 0.48 -14.67
N GLY A 267 20.50 -0.54 -15.49
CA GLY A 267 21.60 -0.48 -16.43
C GLY A 267 21.50 0.77 -17.33
N PRO A 268 22.61 1.33 -17.83
CA PRO A 268 22.61 2.60 -18.58
C PRO A 268 21.62 2.62 -19.76
N GLN A 269 21.41 1.47 -20.41
CA GLN A 269 20.45 1.31 -21.50
C GLN A 269 18.99 1.41 -21.03
N ASP A 270 18.68 0.79 -19.89
CA ASP A 270 17.34 0.81 -19.30
C ASP A 270 17.00 2.21 -18.79
N ALA A 271 17.97 2.88 -18.13
CA ALA A 271 17.82 4.26 -17.67
C ALA A 271 17.53 5.21 -18.84
N ALA A 272 18.33 5.16 -19.91
CA ALA A 272 18.13 5.97 -21.12
C ALA A 272 16.77 5.72 -21.78
N MET A 273 16.33 4.46 -21.80
CA MET A 273 15.04 4.08 -22.37
C MET A 273 13.86 4.56 -21.52
N LEU A 274 13.96 4.52 -20.19
CA LEU A 274 12.95 5.10 -19.30
C LEU A 274 12.82 6.61 -19.51
N LEU A 275 13.94 7.33 -19.53
CA LEU A 275 13.97 8.78 -19.79
C LEU A 275 13.29 9.12 -21.13
N PHE A 276 13.61 8.36 -22.16
CA PHE A 276 12.97 8.49 -23.47
C PHE A 276 11.44 8.30 -23.40
N LEU A 277 10.97 7.29 -22.69
CA LEU A 277 9.54 7.02 -22.55
C LEU A 277 8.80 8.06 -21.70
N ILE A 278 9.42 8.60 -20.65
CA ILE A 278 8.87 9.69 -19.85
C ILE A 278 8.66 10.92 -20.74
N ASN A 279 9.68 11.31 -21.50
CA ASN A 279 9.60 12.44 -22.42
C ASN A 279 8.55 12.23 -23.52
N HIS A 280 8.48 11.01 -24.08
CA HIS A 280 7.44 10.65 -25.05
C HIS A 280 6.03 10.77 -24.47
N LEU A 281 5.83 10.31 -23.23
CA LEU A 281 4.55 10.39 -22.53
C LEU A 281 4.14 11.85 -22.27
N VAL A 282 5.06 12.70 -21.78
CA VAL A 282 4.81 14.14 -21.60
C VAL A 282 4.34 14.77 -22.91
N ALA A 283 5.10 14.53 -24.00
CA ALA A 283 4.83 15.10 -25.31
C ALA A 283 3.49 14.59 -25.89
N LYS A 284 3.17 13.31 -25.73
CA LYS A 284 1.96 12.69 -26.29
C LYS A 284 0.69 13.06 -25.52
N CYS A 285 0.78 13.23 -24.20
CA CYS A 285 -0.38 13.52 -23.35
C CYS A 285 -0.58 15.01 -23.08
N GLY A 286 0.30 15.89 -23.56
CA GLY A 286 0.14 17.35 -23.42
C GLY A 286 0.14 17.82 -21.97
N PHE A 287 0.94 17.17 -21.10
CA PHE A 287 1.16 17.64 -19.73
C PHE A 287 2.06 18.87 -19.74
N GLU A 288 1.61 19.98 -20.32
CA GLU A 288 2.24 21.28 -20.10
C GLU A 288 1.92 21.76 -18.68
N GLN A 289 2.93 22.30 -18.02
CA GLN A 289 2.86 22.83 -16.65
C GLN A 289 1.74 23.87 -16.56
N SER A 290 0.69 23.57 -15.79
CA SER A 290 -0.24 24.61 -15.33
C SER A 290 0.45 25.41 -14.21
N GLU A 291 1.36 26.29 -14.59
CA GLU A 291 1.55 27.52 -13.85
C GLU A 291 0.33 28.41 -14.09
N SER A 292 -0.14 29.07 -13.02
CA SER A 292 -1.32 29.95 -12.92
C SER A 292 -2.68 29.28 -12.66
N TRP A 293 -2.97 29.08 -11.38
CA TRP A 293 -4.27 29.51 -10.83
C TRP A 293 -4.00 30.47 -9.67
N GLY A 294 -3.62 31.70 -10.04
CA GLY A 294 -3.83 32.89 -9.23
C GLY A 294 -5.14 33.53 -9.69
N GLY A 295 -6.04 33.75 -8.75
CA GLY A 295 -7.35 34.37 -8.94
C GLY A 295 -8.19 34.18 -7.69
#